data_AF-A0A6P6TJJ1-F1
#
_entry.id   AF-A0A6P6TJJ1-F1
#
_cell.length_a   1.000
_cell.length_b   1.000
_cell.length_c   1.000
_cell.angle_alpha   90.00
_cell.angle_beta   90.00
_cell.angle_gamma   90.00
#
_symmetry.space_group_name_H-M   'P 1'
#
loop_
_entity.id
_entity.type
_entity.pdbx_description
1 polymer ?
#
loop_
_entity_poly.entity_id
_entity_poly.type
_entity_poly.pdbx_seq_one_letter_code
_entity_poly.pdbx_strand_id
1 'polypeptide(L)'
;MSWLTNQFFLFTALHKDVSSTTKLAPVGADLYRAPEMEKGVCITNKVDMYALGLILFQLFGPRGDTAIQRLKDSASPRQVCEICEKYKMDETVKPLILKLLRTDPLKRPSAADLLQDLDTLEGKKQEAQLQKLS
;
A
#
# COMPACT_ATOMS: atom_id res chain seq x y z
N MET A 1 -18.39 -12.97 16.56
CA MET A 1 -17.30 -11.98 16.42
C MET A 1 -16.27 -12.43 15.37
N SER A 2 -16.67 -12.66 14.11
CA SER A 2 -15.69 -12.88 13.02
C SER A 2 -16.34 -12.71 11.65
N TRP A 3 -16.71 -11.46 11.30
CA TRP A 3 -17.29 -11.15 9.99
C TRP A 3 -16.89 -9.75 9.50
N LEU A 4 -15.65 -9.30 9.71
CA LEU A 4 -15.28 -7.94 9.28
C LEU A 4 -13.93 -7.71 8.61
N THR A 5 -13.07 -8.71 8.37
CA THR A 5 -11.73 -8.37 7.83
C THR A 5 -11.37 -8.97 6.47
N ASN A 6 -12.27 -9.67 5.76
CA ASN A 6 -11.86 -10.21 4.45
C ASN A 6 -12.92 -10.29 3.34
N GLN A 7 -14.07 -9.64 3.48
CA GLN A 7 -15.17 -9.81 2.51
C GLN A 7 -15.20 -8.76 1.40
N PHE A 8 -14.71 -7.52 1.63
CA PHE A 8 -14.98 -6.45 0.66
C PHE A 8 -14.15 -6.58 -0.62
N PHE A 9 -12.94 -7.15 -0.53
CA PHE A 9 -12.03 -7.23 -1.66
C PHE A 9 -12.11 -8.56 -2.43
N LEU A 10 -12.46 -9.66 -1.75
CA LEU A 10 -12.60 -10.97 -2.37
C LEU A 10 -13.93 -11.16 -3.12
N PHE A 11 -14.99 -10.44 -2.74
CA PHE A 11 -16.32 -10.61 -3.33
C PHE A 11 -16.39 -10.17 -4.80
N THR A 12 -15.55 -9.22 -5.24
CA THR A 12 -15.52 -8.77 -6.64
C THR A 12 -14.68 -9.67 -7.55
N ALA A 13 -13.72 -10.43 -6.99
CA ALA A 13 -12.86 -11.33 -7.76
C ALA A 13 -13.59 -12.62 -8.20
N LEU A 14 -14.61 -13.06 -7.46
CA LEU A 14 -15.35 -14.29 -7.73
C LEU A 14 -16.48 -14.15 -8.76
N HIS A 15 -16.91 -12.94 -9.15
CA HIS A 15 -17.98 -12.77 -10.13
C HIS A 15 -17.49 -12.80 -11.59
N LYS A 16 -16.47 -13.63 -11.87
CA LYS A 16 -15.94 -13.84 -13.22
C LYS A 16 -16.72 -14.92 -13.97
N ASP A 17 -18.05 -14.91 -13.85
CA ASP A 17 -18.93 -15.66 -14.76
C ASP A 17 -19.70 -14.69 -15.65
N VAL A 18 -19.51 -14.93 -16.95
CA VAL A 18 -20.26 -14.49 -18.14
C VAL A 18 -21.43 -13.53 -17.89
N SER A 19 -21.27 -12.28 -18.31
CA SER A 19 -22.15 -11.60 -19.28
C SER A 19 -21.76 -10.12 -19.41
N SER A 20 -21.54 -9.69 -20.65
CA SER A 20 -21.80 -8.33 -21.16
C SER A 20 -21.11 -7.14 -20.47
N THR A 21 -20.14 -6.57 -21.20
CA THR A 21 -19.76 -5.14 -21.26
C THR A 21 -20.28 -4.22 -20.14
N THR A 22 -19.32 -3.62 -19.42
CA THR A 22 -19.43 -2.63 -18.32
C THR A 22 -19.34 -3.22 -16.91
N LYS A 23 -18.16 -3.75 -16.56
CA LYS A 23 -17.82 -4.13 -15.18
C LYS A 23 -17.58 -2.87 -14.35
N LEU A 24 -18.60 -2.38 -13.65
CA LEU A 24 -18.38 -1.45 -12.53
C LEU A 24 -17.76 -2.23 -11.36
N ALA A 25 -16.45 -2.43 -11.40
CA ALA A 25 -15.71 -2.33 -10.14
C ALA A 25 -16.02 -0.93 -9.57
N PRO A 26 -16.27 -0.76 -8.26
CA PRO A 26 -16.48 0.56 -7.69
C PRO A 26 -15.34 1.45 -8.14
N VAL A 27 -15.66 2.55 -8.84
CA VAL A 27 -14.71 3.52 -9.39
C VAL A 27 -13.72 3.87 -8.28
N GLY A 28 -12.49 3.37 -8.38
CA GLY A 28 -11.45 3.56 -7.37
C GLY A 28 -10.86 2.27 -6.76
N ALA A 29 -11.63 1.18 -6.60
CA ALA A 29 -11.10 -0.06 -6.02
C ALA A 29 -10.00 -0.71 -6.88
N ASP A 30 -10.12 -0.57 -8.20
CA ASP A 30 -9.12 -1.03 -9.16
C ASP A 30 -7.82 -0.23 -9.10
N LEU A 31 -7.86 1.01 -8.61
CA LEU A 31 -6.67 1.82 -8.42
C LEU A 31 -5.77 1.19 -7.36
N TYR A 32 -6.32 0.66 -6.26
CA TYR A 32 -5.51 0.08 -5.18
C TYR A 32 -5.07 -1.37 -5.41
N ARG A 33 -5.46 -1.97 -6.55
CA ARG A 33 -5.19 -3.37 -6.87
C ARG A 33 -3.70 -3.65 -7.08
N ALA A 34 -3.22 -4.72 -6.43
CA ALA A 34 -1.87 -5.22 -6.58
C ALA A 34 -1.61 -5.85 -7.97
N PRO A 35 -0.40 -5.73 -8.52
CA PRO A 35 -0.10 -6.17 -9.89
C PRO A 35 -0.28 -7.68 -10.13
N GLU A 36 -0.11 -8.50 -9.11
CA GLU A 36 -0.30 -9.96 -9.18
C GLU A 36 -1.76 -10.38 -9.36
N MET A 37 -2.73 -9.54 -8.93
CA MET A 37 -4.16 -9.84 -9.08
C MET A 37 -4.62 -9.77 -10.53
N GLU A 38 -3.98 -8.95 -11.36
CA GLU A 38 -4.27 -8.88 -12.79
C GLU A 38 -3.82 -10.15 -13.52
N LYS A 39 -2.75 -10.77 -13.02
CA LYS A 39 -2.23 -12.04 -13.53
C LYS A 39 -2.99 -13.26 -13.00
N GLY A 40 -3.80 -13.09 -11.96
CA GLY A 40 -4.54 -14.18 -11.30
C GLY A 40 -3.65 -15.18 -10.57
N VAL A 41 -2.40 -14.81 -10.28
CA VAL A 41 -1.40 -15.71 -9.67
C VAL A 41 -1.32 -15.45 -8.17
N CYS A 42 -1.56 -16.49 -7.36
CA CYS A 42 -1.28 -16.55 -5.93
C CYS A 42 -1.71 -15.30 -5.14
N ILE A 43 -3.03 -15.04 -5.11
CA ILE A 43 -3.62 -13.97 -4.30
C ILE A 43 -3.46 -14.36 -2.82
N THR A 44 -2.61 -13.61 -2.12
CA THR A 44 -2.34 -13.77 -0.68
C THR A 44 -2.70 -12.48 0.05
N ASN A 45 -2.60 -12.46 1.38
CA ASN A 45 -2.76 -11.24 2.19
C ASN A 45 -1.75 -10.11 1.85
N LYS A 46 -0.77 -10.37 0.98
CA LYS A 46 0.18 -9.37 0.48
C LYS A 46 -0.47 -8.38 -0.49
N VAL A 47 -1.63 -8.71 -1.07
CA VAL A 47 -2.38 -7.76 -1.92
C VAL A 47 -2.87 -6.58 -1.10
N ASP A 48 -3.30 -6.82 0.14
CA ASP A 48 -3.75 -5.76 1.07
C ASP A 48 -2.57 -4.89 1.52
N MET A 49 -1.39 -5.49 1.70
CA MET A 49 -0.17 -4.74 2.03
C MET A 49 0.23 -3.78 0.89
N TYR A 50 0.00 -4.15 -0.36
CA TYR A 50 0.23 -3.26 -1.50
C TYR A 50 -0.79 -2.11 -1.53
N ALA A 51 -2.07 -2.43 -1.35
CA ALA A 51 -3.13 -1.42 -1.27
C ALA A 51 -2.84 -0.40 -0.15
N LEU A 52 -2.39 -0.88 1.02
CA LEU A 52 -1.95 -0.03 2.13
C LEU A 52 -0.83 0.93 1.72
N GLY A 53 0.17 0.47 0.95
CA GLY A 53 1.24 1.33 0.44
C GLY A 53 0.73 2.49 -0.42
N LEU A 54 -0.27 2.22 -1.28
CA LEU A 54 -0.90 3.24 -2.12
C LEU A 54 -1.74 4.22 -1.28
N ILE A 55 -2.45 3.73 -0.25
CA ILE A 55 -3.21 4.58 0.68
C ILE A 55 -2.27 5.49 1.46
N LEU A 56 -1.14 4.99 1.97
CA LEU A 56 -0.17 5.80 2.69
C LEU A 56 0.45 6.87 1.79
N PHE A 57 0.80 6.49 0.56
CA PHE A 57 1.25 7.45 -0.45
C PHE A 57 0.20 8.55 -0.71
N GLN A 58 -1.08 8.17 -0.77
CA GLN A 58 -2.20 9.09 -0.98
C GLN A 58 -2.44 10.02 0.22
N LEU A 59 -2.22 9.53 1.44
CA LEU A 59 -2.42 10.29 2.69
C LEU A 59 -1.33 11.34 2.91
N PHE A 60 -0.07 10.98 2.66
CA PHE A 60 1.07 11.86 2.91
C PHE A 60 1.47 12.71 1.69
N GLY A 61 0.82 12.51 0.54
CA GLY A 61 1.29 13.01 -0.74
C GLY A 61 0.23 13.70 -1.61
N PRO A 62 0.35 13.63 -2.95
CA PRO A 62 -0.59 14.27 -3.87
C PRO A 62 -2.00 13.70 -3.70
N ARG A 63 -3.00 14.58 -3.50
CA ARG A 63 -4.42 14.20 -3.51
C ARG A 63 -4.89 13.86 -4.92
N GLY A 64 -5.46 12.67 -5.12
CA GLY A 64 -6.20 12.30 -6.32
C GLY A 64 -5.68 11.09 -7.08
N ASP A 65 -6.61 10.41 -7.76
CA ASP A 65 -6.45 9.14 -8.45
C ASP A 65 -5.35 9.13 -9.52
N THR A 66 -5.08 10.28 -10.14
CA THR A 66 -4.05 10.42 -11.19
C THR A 66 -2.64 10.16 -10.68
N ALA A 67 -2.36 10.48 -9.42
CA ALA A 67 -1.05 10.21 -8.83
C ALA A 67 -0.84 8.72 -8.55
N ILE A 68 -1.88 8.03 -8.07
CA ILE A 68 -1.87 6.57 -7.87
C ILE A 68 -1.67 5.86 -9.21
N GLN A 69 -2.38 6.27 -10.27
CA GLN A 69 -2.26 5.64 -11.58
C GLN A 69 -0.83 5.76 -12.14
N ARG A 70 -0.25 6.97 -12.09
CA ARG A 70 1.15 7.19 -12.50
C ARG A 70 2.12 6.31 -11.72
N LEU A 71 1.90 6.19 -10.41
CA LEU A 71 2.73 5.36 -9.56
C LEU A 71 2.63 3.88 -9.92
N LYS A 72 1.48 3.38 -10.37
CA LYS A 72 1.33 2.00 -10.82
C LYS A 72 2.00 1.74 -12.16
N ASP A 73 1.76 2.64 -13.11
CA ASP A 73 2.27 2.52 -14.48
C ASP A 73 3.81 2.56 -14.52
N SER A 74 4.41 3.25 -13.54
CA SER A 74 5.84 3.50 -13.49
C SER A 74 6.44 3.23 -12.10
N ALA A 75 5.90 2.22 -11.39
CA ALA A 75 6.20 1.78 -10.00
C ALA A 75 7.69 1.51 -9.71
N SER A 76 8.48 2.54 -9.93
CA SER A 76 9.90 2.60 -9.77
C SER A 76 10.15 3.27 -8.43
N PRO A 77 11.09 2.75 -7.65
CA PRO A 77 11.50 3.41 -6.41
C PRO A 77 11.85 4.90 -6.62
N ARG A 78 12.32 5.27 -7.82
CA ARG A 78 12.65 6.65 -8.20
C ARG A 78 11.44 7.58 -8.15
N GLN A 79 10.32 7.20 -8.76
CA GLN A 79 9.11 8.04 -8.72
C GLN A 79 8.53 8.19 -7.31
N VAL A 80 8.54 7.11 -6.51
CA VAL A 80 8.14 7.21 -5.10
C VAL A 80 9.02 8.24 -4.39
N CYS A 81 10.35 8.18 -4.58
CA CYS A 81 11.27 9.13 -3.98
C CYS A 81 11.02 10.58 -4.44
N GLU A 82 10.88 10.82 -5.74
CA GLU A 82 10.63 12.15 -6.30
C GLU A 82 9.34 12.77 -5.75
N ILE A 83 8.28 11.96 -5.63
CA ILE A 83 7.01 12.44 -5.09
C ILE A 83 7.12 12.68 -3.58
N CYS A 84 7.75 11.78 -2.83
CA CYS A 84 8.00 11.99 -1.41
C CYS A 84 8.79 13.29 -1.17
N GLU A 85 9.81 13.58 -1.97
CA GLU A 85 10.61 14.81 -1.89
C GLU A 85 9.79 16.04 -2.25
N LYS A 86 9.01 15.99 -3.34
CA LYS A 86 8.14 17.08 -3.77
C LYS A 86 7.10 17.48 -2.71
N TYR A 87 6.54 16.50 -2.00
CA TYR A 87 5.53 16.72 -0.98
C TYR A 87 6.10 16.83 0.45
N LYS A 88 7.43 16.82 0.59
CA LYS A 88 8.14 16.87 1.88
C LYS A 88 7.59 15.84 2.87
N MET A 89 7.40 14.61 2.40
CA MET A 89 6.98 13.50 3.25
C MET A 89 8.02 13.24 4.33
N ASP A 90 7.55 12.75 5.48
CA ASP A 90 8.42 12.35 6.56
C ASP A 90 9.34 11.19 6.13
N GLU A 91 10.61 11.28 6.49
CA GLU A 91 11.65 10.30 6.14
C GLU A 91 11.37 8.91 6.70
N THR A 92 10.49 8.77 7.71
CA THR A 92 10.06 7.47 8.23
C THR A 92 9.02 6.78 7.34
N VAL A 93 8.20 7.56 6.60
CA VAL A 93 7.09 7.05 5.80
C VAL A 93 7.57 6.58 4.41
N LYS A 94 8.54 7.30 3.83
CA LYS A 94 9.16 6.96 2.53
C LYS A 94 9.64 5.50 2.44
N PRO A 95 10.48 4.97 3.36
CA PRO A 95 10.95 3.59 3.29
C PRO A 95 9.82 2.58 3.48
N LEU A 96 8.78 2.95 4.24
CA LEU A 96 7.62 2.10 4.48
C LEU A 96 6.76 1.95 3.23
N ILE A 97 6.47 3.06 2.53
CA ILE A 97 5.78 3.04 1.23
C ILE A 97 6.57 2.20 0.21
N LEU A 98 7.89 2.38 0.13
CA LEU A 98 8.77 1.62 -0.77
C LEU A 98 8.78 0.11 -0.48
N LYS A 99 8.72 -0.30 0.79
CA LYS A 99 8.60 -1.71 1.19
C LYS A 99 7.25 -2.31 0.77
N LEU A 100 6.16 -1.56 0.96
CA LEU A 100 4.81 -2.02 0.68
C LEU A 100 4.50 -2.10 -0.83
N LEU A 101 5.05 -1.19 -1.63
CA LEU A 101 4.83 -1.12 -3.08
C LEU A 101 5.76 -2.02 -3.91
N ARG A 102 6.42 -3.01 -3.30
CA ARG A 102 7.25 -3.97 -4.05
C ARG A 102 6.38 -4.79 -5.02
N THR A 103 6.84 -4.93 -6.26
CA THR A 103 6.13 -5.73 -7.28
C THR A 103 6.04 -7.20 -6.88
N ASP A 104 7.09 -7.74 -6.25
CA ASP A 104 7.14 -9.10 -5.73
C ASP A 104 6.42 -9.19 -4.36
N PRO A 105 5.33 -9.96 -4.25
CA PRO A 105 4.56 -10.08 -3.00
C PRO A 105 5.37 -10.65 -1.83
N LEU A 106 6.35 -11.51 -2.11
CA LEU A 106 7.18 -12.15 -1.07
C LEU A 106 8.13 -11.16 -0.41
N LYS A 107 8.48 -10.07 -1.10
CA LYS A 107 9.35 -9.00 -0.59
C LYS A 107 8.59 -7.96 0.24
N ARG A 108 7.25 -8.01 0.25
CA ARG A 108 6.44 -7.13 1.10
C ARG A 108 6.43 -7.69 2.52
N PRO A 109 6.45 -6.87 3.57
CA PRO A 109 6.27 -7.33 4.95
C PRO A 109 4.86 -7.89 5.16
N SER A 110 4.66 -8.74 6.17
CA SER A 110 3.32 -9.02 6.69
C SER A 110 2.85 -7.87 7.59
N ALA A 111 1.56 -7.84 7.94
CA ALA A 111 1.05 -6.87 8.89
C ALA A 111 1.74 -6.99 10.26
N ALA A 112 2.07 -8.22 10.69
CA ALA A 112 2.79 -8.45 11.94
C ALA A 112 4.23 -7.89 11.87
N ASP A 113 4.96 -8.17 10.79
CA ASP A 113 6.31 -7.64 10.59
C ASP A 113 6.31 -6.11 10.55
N LEU A 114 5.28 -5.52 9.90
CA LEU A 114 5.14 -4.07 9.81
C LEU A 114 4.90 -3.43 11.17
N LEU A 115 4.05 -4.02 12.02
CA LEU A 115 3.80 -3.53 13.37
C LEU A 115 5.07 -3.58 14.22
N GLN A 116 5.83 -4.68 14.14
CA GLN A 116 7.10 -4.81 14.86
C GLN A 116 8.13 -3.76 14.42
N ASP A 117 8.21 -3.48 13.11
CA ASP A 117 9.05 -2.41 12.56
C ASP A 117 8.64 -1.04 13.14
N LEU A 118 7.34 -0.77 13.28
CA LEU A 118 6.81 0.50 13.79
C LEU A 118 7.04 0.67 15.30
N ASP A 119 6.77 -0.34 16.12
CA ASP A 119 7.01 -0.29 17.57
C ASP A 119 8.49 0.00 17.88
N THR A 120 9.38 -0.59 17.08
CA THR A 120 10.83 -0.35 17.19
C THR A 120 11.20 1.11 16.84
N LEU A 121 10.52 1.72 15.87
CA LEU A 121 10.74 3.12 15.50
C LEU A 121 10.21 4.08 16.57
N GLU A 122 9.07 3.78 17.19
CA GLU A 122 8.50 4.58 18.28
C GLU A 122 9.41 4.59 19.51
N GLY A 123 9.93 3.42 19.91
CA GLY A 123 10.89 3.32 21.02
C GLY A 123 12.14 4.19 20.80
N LYS A 124 12.73 4.13 19.60
CA LYS A 124 13.90 4.95 19.24
C LYS A 124 13.62 6.45 19.26
N LYS A 125 12.40 6.86 18.88
CA LYS A 125 12.00 8.28 18.88
C LYS A 125 11.92 8.83 20.30
N GLN A 126 11.37 8.04 21.23
CA GLN A 126 11.27 8.41 22.65
C GLN A 126 12.65 8.53 23.31
N GLU A 127 13.55 7.57 23.06
CA GLU A 127 14.93 7.61 23.55
C GLU A 127 15.72 8.83 23.04
N ALA A 128 15.57 9.15 21.75
CA ALA A 128 16.22 10.31 21.15
C ALA A 128 15.68 11.65 21.68
N GLN A 129 14.43 11.70 22.14
CA GLN A 129 13.86 12.89 22.79
C GLN A 129 14.36 13.04 24.23
N LEU A 130 14.53 11.94 24.97
CA LEU A 130 15.10 11.94 26.32
C LEU A 130 16.56 12.40 26.33
N GLN A 131 17.37 11.95 25.36
CA GLN A 131 18.78 12.35 25.24
C GLN A 131 18.97 13.83 24.88
N LYS A 132 17.98 14.49 24.26
CA LYS A 132 18.02 15.93 23.95
C LYS A 132 17.62 16.83 25.11
N LEU A 133 17.08 16.25 26.19
CA LEU A 133 16.66 16.95 27.41
C LEU A 133 17.67 16.83 28.55
N SER A 134 18.73 16.03 28.37
CA SER A 134 19.90 15.92 29.24
C SER A 134 21.07 16.76 28.72
#